data_AF-A0AAN7PRM9-F1
#
_entry.id   AF-A0AAN7PRM9-F1
#
_cell.length_a   1.000
_cell.length_b   1.000
_cell.length_c   1.000
_cell.angle_alpha   90.00
_cell.angle_beta   90.00
_cell.angle_gamma   90.00
#
_symmetry.space_group_name_H-M   'P 1'
#
loop_
_entity.id
_entity.type
_entity.pdbx_description
1 polymer ?
#
loop_
_entity_poly.entity_id
_entity_poly.type
_entity_poly.pdbx_seq_one_letter_code
_entity_poly.pdbx_strand_id
1 'polypeptide(L)'
;MLHANELLLRHLFHHVDGDTSGPREFTGPIGKQLKKCDKLPVVQFKPSEGNLGKVPENIVKDFSTDQNYLFEVCQVITSGHCNTPLSNRNPGKLAHSRWATTANRILRLYISSENPSLSLMKLTEFIMNVYAPIWFSIKSQPTCNYGAKHLLKFIRLSRYLEKGLRDIVDPVIQRNGFFGHHENIILSMISDERKHRQKLGLRRILKAKSVLPRKTKNDFINNPKSSHRINFEKYPCHTQCAERCVKLVTEASAAVCGPDSRDGFIRVRADSRKNMPCFNTKSEFVIKK
;
A
#
# COMPACT_ATOMS: atom_id res chain seq x y z
N MET A 1 -2.42 -1.06 -3.64
CA MET A 1 -1.19 -0.70 -2.92
C MET A 1 -1.35 -0.54 -1.41
N LEU A 2 -2.55 -0.35 -0.84
CA LEU A 2 -2.67 -0.32 0.63
C LEU A 2 -2.27 -1.67 1.24
N HIS A 3 -2.65 -2.79 0.60
CA HIS A 3 -2.21 -4.11 1.04
C HIS A 3 -0.68 -4.26 0.97
N ALA A 4 -0.05 -3.79 -0.11
CA ALA A 4 1.41 -3.76 -0.19
C ALA A 4 2.05 -2.96 0.97
N ASN A 5 1.44 -1.84 1.38
CA ASN A 5 1.88 -1.07 2.55
C ASN A 5 1.78 -1.89 3.85
N GLU A 6 0.65 -2.56 4.05
CA GLU A 6 0.42 -3.46 5.19
C GLU A 6 1.45 -4.59 5.26
N LEU A 7 1.80 -5.18 4.11
CA LEU A 7 2.80 -6.24 4.04
C LEU A 7 4.19 -5.76 4.49
N LEU A 8 4.58 -4.52 4.18
CA LEU A 8 5.88 -4.00 4.60
C LEU A 8 5.97 -3.91 6.12
N LEU A 9 4.97 -3.30 6.76
CA LEU A 9 4.92 -3.22 8.21
C LEU A 9 4.88 -4.61 8.84
N ARG A 10 4.12 -5.54 8.26
CA ARG A 10 4.06 -6.93 8.73
C ARG A 10 5.40 -7.62 8.76
N HIS A 11 6.10 -7.64 7.63
CA HIS A 11 7.38 -8.33 7.52
C HIS A 11 8.44 -7.69 8.41
N LEU A 12 8.45 -6.35 8.52
CA LEU A 12 9.33 -5.65 9.43
C LEU A 12 9.01 -5.98 10.90
N PHE A 13 7.73 -5.99 11.27
CA PHE A 13 7.29 -6.33 12.62
C PHE A 13 7.73 -7.73 13.02
N HIS A 14 7.52 -8.73 12.16
CA HIS A 14 7.94 -10.10 12.44
C HIS A 14 9.46 -10.23 12.62
N HIS A 15 10.23 -9.47 11.85
CA HIS A 15 11.68 -9.45 12.01
C HIS A 15 12.12 -8.78 13.33
N VAL A 16 11.47 -7.69 13.73
CA VAL A 16 11.87 -6.88 14.89
C VAL A 16 11.36 -7.44 16.22
N ASP A 17 10.14 -7.98 16.26
CA ASP A 17 9.49 -8.46 17.48
C ASP A 17 9.40 -9.98 17.56
N GLY A 18 9.27 -10.64 16.41
CA GLY A 18 9.10 -12.09 16.31
C GLY A 18 7.79 -12.49 15.61
N ASP A 19 7.70 -13.78 15.32
CA ASP A 19 6.55 -14.37 14.64
C ASP A 19 5.31 -14.51 15.54
N THR A 20 4.24 -15.07 14.98
CA THR A 20 3.03 -15.42 15.74
C THR A 20 3.09 -16.89 16.16
N SER A 21 2.64 -17.21 17.38
CA SER A 21 2.50 -18.60 17.85
C SER A 21 1.18 -19.22 17.38
N GLY A 22 0.30 -18.41 16.77
CA GLY A 22 -0.99 -18.85 16.25
C GLY A 22 -1.78 -17.69 15.63
N PRO A 23 -3.01 -17.96 15.16
CA PRO A 23 -3.81 -16.97 14.42
C PRO A 23 -4.24 -15.74 15.23
N ARG A 24 -3.98 -15.70 16.54
CA ARG A 24 -4.40 -14.62 17.44
C ARG A 24 -3.28 -14.09 18.34
N GLU A 25 -2.08 -14.66 18.30
CA GLU A 25 -1.07 -14.38 19.32
C GLU A 25 0.30 -14.08 18.71
N PHE A 26 0.87 -12.95 19.12
CA PHE A 26 2.28 -12.61 18.89
C PHE A 26 3.14 -13.24 19.98
N THR A 27 4.31 -13.76 19.62
CA THR A 27 5.26 -14.30 20.62
C THR A 27 6.16 -13.21 21.21
N GLY A 28 6.42 -12.18 20.41
CA GLY A 28 7.32 -11.08 20.73
C GLY A 28 6.86 -10.19 21.89
N PRO A 29 7.81 -9.52 22.58
CA PRO A 29 7.53 -8.68 23.73
C PRO A 29 6.64 -7.47 23.38
N ILE A 30 6.79 -6.87 22.19
CA ILE A 30 5.96 -5.75 21.74
C ILE A 30 4.56 -6.26 21.43
N GLY A 31 4.44 -7.32 20.64
CA GLY A 31 3.15 -7.90 20.23
C GLY A 31 2.29 -8.34 21.41
N LYS A 32 2.90 -8.84 22.49
CA LYS A 32 2.19 -9.13 23.76
C LYS A 32 1.62 -7.86 24.42
N GLN A 33 2.38 -6.76 24.40
CA GLN A 33 1.95 -5.47 24.96
C GLN A 33 0.87 -4.80 24.12
N LEU A 34 0.88 -4.99 22.79
CA LEU A 34 -0.13 -4.42 21.90
C LEU A 34 -1.56 -4.81 22.30
N LYS A 35 -1.79 -5.96 22.96
CA LYS A 35 -3.12 -6.36 23.44
C LYS A 35 -3.69 -5.46 24.54
N LYS A 36 -2.83 -4.77 25.31
CA LYS A 36 -3.21 -3.99 26.50
C LYS A 36 -2.86 -2.50 26.38
N CYS A 37 -2.26 -2.06 25.27
CA CYS A 37 -1.78 -0.69 25.11
C CYS A 37 -2.88 0.37 25.21
N ASP A 38 -4.14 0.01 24.93
CA ASP A 38 -5.31 0.90 25.09
C ASP A 38 -5.62 1.24 26.56
N LYS A 39 -5.15 0.43 27.50
CA LYS A 39 -5.32 0.65 28.95
C LYS A 39 -4.17 1.44 29.57
N LEU A 40 -3.09 1.65 28.82
CA LEU A 40 -1.93 2.38 29.33
C LEU A 40 -2.19 3.89 29.22
N PRO A 41 -1.82 4.68 30.25
CA PRO A 41 -1.89 6.13 30.16
C PRO A 41 -0.91 6.63 29.10
N VAL A 42 -1.19 7.79 28.53
CA VAL A 42 -0.19 8.51 27.74
C VAL A 42 0.77 9.19 28.74
N VAL A 43 2.06 9.08 28.48
CA VAL A 43 3.13 9.59 29.36
C VAL A 43 3.97 10.60 28.59
N GLN A 44 4.99 11.18 29.24
CA GLN A 44 5.96 11.99 28.51
C GLN A 44 6.76 11.08 27.56
N PHE A 45 6.71 11.36 26.26
CA PHE A 45 7.41 10.60 25.24
C PHE A 45 8.32 11.51 24.42
N LYS A 46 9.31 10.92 23.75
CA LYS A 46 10.21 11.64 22.85
C LYS A 46 9.53 11.89 21.50
N PRO A 47 9.47 13.13 20.99
CA PRO A 47 8.98 13.38 19.64
C PRO A 47 9.80 12.63 18.60
N SER A 48 9.16 12.20 17.51
CA SER A 48 9.83 11.59 16.36
C SER A 48 9.57 12.43 15.12
N GLU A 49 10.58 12.55 14.26
CA GLU A 49 10.36 13.08 12.92
C GLU A 49 9.34 12.20 12.17
N GLY A 50 8.50 12.85 11.36
CA GLY A 50 7.46 12.20 10.59
C GLY A 50 7.33 12.81 9.20
N ASN A 51 7.09 11.96 8.20
CA ASN A 51 7.01 12.36 6.80
C ASN A 51 5.56 12.42 6.27
N LEU A 52 4.59 12.66 7.16
CA LEU A 52 3.15 12.50 6.86
C LEU A 52 2.70 13.33 5.64
N GLY A 53 3.35 14.47 5.42
CA GLY A 53 3.00 15.42 4.37
C GLY A 53 1.65 16.09 4.61
N LYS A 54 1.22 16.93 3.67
CA LYS A 54 -0.09 17.56 3.73
C LYS A 54 -1.15 16.60 3.19
N VAL A 55 -2.16 16.31 4.01
CA VAL A 55 -3.36 15.56 3.60
C VAL A 55 -4.48 16.57 3.37
N PRO A 56 -5.15 16.56 2.20
CA PRO A 56 -6.25 17.49 1.94
C PRO A 56 -7.41 17.31 2.95
N GLU A 57 -7.99 18.40 3.42
CA GLU A 57 -9.05 18.38 4.45
C GLU A 57 -10.26 17.54 4.05
N ASN A 58 -10.65 17.58 2.77
CA ASN A 58 -11.75 16.77 2.26
C ASN A 58 -11.47 15.27 2.41
N ILE A 59 -10.21 14.85 2.32
CA ILE A 59 -9.82 13.46 2.51
C ILE A 59 -9.83 13.08 4.00
N VAL A 60 -9.43 14.01 4.89
CA VAL A 60 -9.47 13.79 6.34
C VAL A 60 -10.91 13.61 6.83
N LYS A 61 -11.86 14.38 6.29
CA LYS A 61 -13.30 14.25 6.62
C LYS A 61 -13.87 12.87 6.28
N ASP A 62 -13.30 12.19 5.28
CA ASP A 62 -13.74 10.86 4.82
C ASP A 62 -12.98 9.70 5.50
N PHE A 63 -12.18 9.97 6.53
CA PHE A 63 -11.44 8.94 7.24
C PHE A 63 -12.35 8.07 8.12
N SER A 64 -12.09 6.76 8.11
CA SER A 64 -12.63 5.88 9.14
C SER A 64 -12.05 6.23 10.52
N THR A 65 -12.67 5.73 11.59
CA THR A 65 -12.18 5.92 12.96
C THR A 65 -10.71 5.50 13.11
N ASP A 66 -10.33 4.36 12.53
CA ASP A 66 -8.94 3.86 12.58
C ASP A 66 -7.96 4.75 11.78
N GLN A 67 -8.42 5.33 10.66
CA GLN A 67 -7.60 6.22 9.83
C GLN A 67 -7.40 7.59 10.49
N ASN A 68 -8.46 8.12 11.10
CA ASN A 68 -8.39 9.33 11.92
C ASN A 68 -7.45 9.14 13.10
N TYR A 69 -7.55 8.00 13.79
CA TYR A 69 -6.60 7.66 14.86
C TYR A 69 -5.16 7.68 14.37
N LEU A 70 -4.86 6.98 13.26
CA LEU A 70 -3.52 6.93 12.68
C LEU A 70 -2.99 8.34 12.35
N PHE A 71 -3.85 9.17 11.77
CA PHE A 71 -3.49 10.54 11.38
C PHE A 71 -3.19 11.41 12.59
N GLU A 72 -4.11 11.46 13.56
CA GLU A 72 -3.97 12.27 14.78
C GLU A 72 -2.78 11.82 15.64
N VAL A 73 -2.56 10.50 15.80
CA VAL A 73 -1.42 10.01 16.60
C VAL A 73 -0.08 10.31 15.94
N CYS A 74 0.01 10.31 14.60
CA CYS A 74 1.22 10.75 13.90
C CYS A 74 1.50 12.24 14.15
N GLN A 75 0.45 13.08 14.18
CA GLN A 75 0.60 14.50 14.49
C GLN A 75 1.07 14.71 15.94
N VAL A 76 0.49 13.98 16.89
CA VAL A 76 0.90 14.02 18.31
C VAL A 76 2.35 13.58 18.50
N ILE A 77 2.78 12.50 17.84
CA ILE A 77 4.17 12.03 17.93
C ILE A 77 5.14 13.05 17.34
N THR A 78 4.75 13.72 16.25
CA THR A 78 5.57 14.77 15.63
C THR A 78 5.65 16.02 16.50
N SER A 79 4.54 16.42 17.15
CA SER A 79 4.49 17.62 17.99
C SER A 79 5.05 17.41 19.40
N GLY A 80 5.14 16.16 19.87
CA GLY A 80 5.50 15.84 21.24
C GLY A 80 4.39 16.07 22.27
N HIS A 81 3.21 16.51 21.84
CA HIS A 81 2.12 16.92 22.73
C HIS A 81 0.87 16.11 22.43
N CYS A 82 0.39 15.37 23.43
CA CYS A 82 -0.86 14.60 23.33
C CYS A 82 -1.99 15.34 24.05
N ASN A 83 -3.15 15.43 23.41
CA ASN A 83 -4.37 15.95 24.03
C ASN A 83 -5.16 14.83 24.72
N THR A 84 -5.92 15.19 25.75
CA THR A 84 -6.76 14.27 26.54
C THR A 84 -7.78 13.47 25.70
N PRO A 85 -8.37 14.01 24.61
CA PRO A 85 -9.29 13.24 23.77
C PRO A 85 -8.63 12.06 23.05
N LEU A 86 -7.41 12.21 22.53
CA LEU A 86 -6.70 11.11 21.86
C LEU A 86 -6.21 10.06 22.87
N SER A 87 -5.78 10.50 24.06
CA SER A 87 -5.32 9.59 25.11
C SER A 87 -6.42 8.62 25.58
N ASN A 88 -7.69 8.99 25.47
CA ASN A 88 -8.80 8.12 25.86
C ASN A 88 -9.41 7.32 24.70
N ARG A 89 -8.99 7.57 23.46
CA ARG A 89 -9.53 6.92 22.27
C ARG A 89 -8.95 5.52 22.08
N ASN A 90 -9.81 4.57 21.72
CA ASN A 90 -9.37 3.21 21.41
C ASN A 90 -8.59 3.18 20.07
N PRO A 91 -7.35 2.64 20.02
CA PRO A 91 -6.54 2.54 18.79
C PRO A 91 -7.06 1.52 17.77
N GLY A 92 -8.19 0.86 18.04
CA GLY A 92 -8.81 -0.15 17.20
C GLY A 92 -8.55 -1.57 17.71
N LYS A 93 -9.29 -2.54 17.18
CA LYS A 93 -9.12 -3.96 17.54
C LYS A 93 -7.90 -4.53 16.84
N LEU A 94 -7.08 -5.27 17.59
CA LEU A 94 -5.93 -5.98 17.05
C LEU A 94 -6.43 -7.13 16.16
N ALA A 95 -6.01 -7.14 14.90
CA ALA A 95 -6.36 -8.19 13.94
C ALA A 95 -5.18 -8.48 13.03
N HIS A 96 -4.78 -9.75 12.93
CA HIS A 96 -3.65 -10.20 12.08
C HIS A 96 -3.88 -9.97 10.58
N SER A 97 -5.13 -9.73 10.18
CA SER A 97 -5.54 -9.39 8.81
C SER A 97 -5.58 -7.89 8.51
N ARG A 98 -5.48 -7.01 9.51
CA ARG A 98 -5.58 -5.54 9.34
C ARG A 98 -4.42 -4.86 10.04
N TRP A 99 -3.44 -4.41 9.26
CA TRP A 99 -2.19 -3.88 9.82
C TRP A 99 -2.29 -2.40 10.18
N ALA A 100 -3.30 -1.67 9.70
CA ALA A 100 -3.57 -0.30 10.13
C ALA A 100 -3.87 -0.18 11.63
N THR A 101 -4.68 -1.08 12.21
CA THR A 101 -4.95 -1.06 13.65
C THR A 101 -3.75 -1.53 14.46
N THR A 102 -2.92 -2.40 13.89
CA THR A 102 -1.64 -2.80 14.49
C THR A 102 -0.67 -1.61 14.53
N ALA A 103 -0.59 -0.83 13.44
CA ALA A 103 0.19 0.42 13.42
C ALA A 103 -0.30 1.41 14.48
N ASN A 104 -1.61 1.63 14.59
CA ASN A 104 -2.21 2.47 15.64
C ASN A 104 -1.81 2.01 17.04
N ARG A 105 -1.86 0.70 17.30
CA ARG A 105 -1.48 0.12 18.60
C ARG A 105 0.02 0.26 18.89
N ILE A 106 0.88 0.13 17.90
CA ILE A 106 2.34 0.36 18.05
C ILE A 106 2.60 1.82 18.43
N LEU A 107 2.00 2.77 17.70
CA LEU A 107 2.13 4.19 18.01
C LEU A 107 1.52 4.56 19.37
N ARG A 108 0.40 3.93 19.74
CA ARG A 108 -0.19 4.07 21.07
C ARG A 108 0.74 3.56 22.16
N LEU A 109 1.34 2.38 21.97
CA LEU A 109 2.30 1.85 22.93
C LEU A 109 3.51 2.77 23.09
N TYR A 110 4.00 3.36 22.00
CA TYR A 110 5.11 4.32 22.01
C TYR A 110 4.82 5.55 22.86
N ILE A 111 3.67 6.21 22.67
CA ILE A 111 3.30 7.39 23.49
C ILE A 111 2.91 7.05 24.94
N SER A 112 2.77 5.76 25.23
CA SER A 112 2.54 5.21 26.58
C SER A 112 3.83 4.66 27.22
N SER A 113 5.00 4.91 26.62
CA SER A 113 6.30 4.42 27.10
C SER A 113 7.27 5.58 27.29
N GLU A 114 7.67 5.87 28.54
CA GLU A 114 8.70 6.89 28.81
C GLU A 114 10.07 6.48 28.26
N ASN A 115 10.40 5.19 28.41
CA ASN A 115 11.65 4.58 27.96
C ASN A 115 11.36 3.46 26.95
N PRO A 116 11.00 3.79 25.69
CA PRO A 116 10.66 2.80 24.68
C PRO A 116 11.91 1.96 24.32
N SER A 117 11.70 0.66 24.07
CA SER A 117 12.78 -0.21 23.60
C SER A 117 13.26 0.22 22.20
N LEU A 118 14.51 -0.12 21.86
CA LEU A 118 15.06 0.16 20.52
C LEU A 118 14.19 -0.46 19.41
N SER A 119 13.66 -1.65 19.63
CA SER A 119 12.72 -2.32 18.72
C SER A 119 11.42 -1.53 18.53
N LEU A 120 10.85 -0.98 19.61
CA LEU A 120 9.65 -0.14 19.53
C LEU A 120 9.95 1.17 18.80
N MET A 121 11.10 1.80 19.07
CA MET A 121 11.54 3.01 18.36
C MET A 121 11.67 2.75 16.86
N LYS A 122 12.31 1.64 16.45
CA LYS A 122 12.46 1.26 15.03
C LYS A 122 11.12 1.10 14.32
N LEU A 123 10.14 0.45 14.98
CA LEU A 123 8.79 0.28 14.41
C LEU A 123 8.03 1.60 14.33
N THR A 124 8.10 2.44 15.37
CA THR A 124 7.49 3.77 15.38
C THR A 124 8.06 4.63 14.25
N GLU A 125 9.39 4.68 14.12
CA GLU A 125 10.07 5.44 13.08
C GLU A 125 9.65 4.96 11.68
N PHE A 126 9.61 3.64 11.44
CA PHE A 126 9.13 3.11 10.17
C PHE A 126 7.67 3.49 9.88
N ILE A 127 6.81 3.48 10.90
CA ILE A 127 5.41 3.87 10.72
C ILE A 127 5.32 5.36 10.35
N MET A 128 6.04 6.21 11.06
CA MET A 128 6.05 7.67 10.90
C MET A 128 6.68 8.11 9.56
N ASN A 129 7.70 7.40 9.09
CA ASN A 129 8.49 7.78 7.92
C ASN A 129 8.11 7.05 6.63
N VAL A 130 7.50 5.86 6.71
CA VAL A 130 7.15 5.06 5.53
C VAL A 130 5.67 4.73 5.51
N TYR A 131 5.16 4.03 6.53
CA TYR A 131 3.82 3.44 6.48
C TYR A 131 2.72 4.50 6.38
N ALA A 132 2.64 5.43 7.33
CA ALA A 132 1.59 6.44 7.37
C ALA A 132 1.69 7.43 6.19
N PRO A 133 2.88 7.97 5.85
CA PRO A 133 3.04 8.83 4.67
C PRO A 133 2.57 8.20 3.36
N ILE A 134 2.82 6.90 3.16
CA ILE A 134 2.35 6.19 1.97
C ILE A 134 0.85 5.91 2.05
N TRP A 135 0.35 5.49 3.21
CA TRP A 135 -1.08 5.26 3.44
C TRP A 135 -1.91 6.46 3.01
N PHE A 136 -1.55 7.64 3.53
CA PHE A 136 -2.28 8.87 3.22
C PHE A 136 -2.02 9.36 1.80
N SER A 137 -0.82 9.18 1.24
CA SER A 137 -0.55 9.44 -0.18
C SER A 137 -1.49 8.67 -1.10
N ILE A 138 -1.70 7.38 -0.82
CA ILE A 138 -2.60 6.52 -1.59
C ILE A 138 -4.05 6.95 -1.40
N LYS A 139 -4.46 7.30 -0.18
CA LYS A 139 -5.83 7.79 0.09
C LYS A 139 -6.11 9.12 -0.60
N SER A 140 -5.15 10.04 -0.66
CA SER A 140 -5.29 11.33 -1.33
C SER A 140 -5.28 11.21 -2.86
N GLN A 141 -4.57 10.23 -3.42
CA GLN A 141 -4.50 10.00 -4.86
C GLN A 141 -4.75 8.51 -5.17
N PRO A 142 -6.00 8.05 -5.07
CA PRO A 142 -6.32 6.63 -5.03
C PRO A 142 -6.33 5.96 -6.39
N THR A 143 -6.11 6.67 -7.49
CA THR A 143 -6.31 6.17 -8.86
C THR A 143 -5.06 5.49 -9.43
N CYS A 144 -5.25 4.56 -10.37
CA CYS A 144 -4.19 3.72 -10.97
C CYS A 144 -3.09 4.54 -11.68
N ASN A 145 -3.42 5.70 -12.25
CA ASN A 145 -2.44 6.62 -12.83
C ASN A 145 -1.48 7.24 -11.81
N TYR A 146 -1.74 7.15 -10.50
CA TYR A 146 -0.76 7.46 -9.45
C TYR A 146 0.00 6.24 -8.93
N GLY A 147 -0.35 5.04 -9.41
CA GLY A 147 0.27 3.76 -9.09
C GLY A 147 1.81 3.82 -9.03
N ALA A 148 2.42 4.17 -10.17
CA ALA A 148 3.89 4.20 -10.28
C ALA A 148 4.52 5.29 -9.39
N LYS A 149 3.81 6.40 -9.17
CA LYS A 149 4.27 7.49 -8.31
C LYS A 149 4.34 7.06 -6.84
N HIS A 150 3.32 6.34 -6.37
CA HIS A 150 3.30 5.79 -5.02
C HIS A 150 4.35 4.68 -4.83
N LEU A 151 4.57 3.81 -5.83
CA LEU A 151 5.67 2.83 -5.78
C LEU A 151 7.03 3.52 -5.69
N LEU A 152 7.27 4.57 -6.47
CA LEU A 152 8.49 5.36 -6.37
C LEU A 152 8.63 6.01 -4.97
N LYS A 153 7.52 6.50 -4.40
CA LYS A 153 7.50 7.07 -3.05
C LYS A 153 7.85 6.00 -2.00
N PHE A 154 7.36 4.77 -2.12
CA PHE A 154 7.75 3.65 -1.25
C PHE A 154 9.26 3.40 -1.27
N ILE A 155 9.83 3.29 -2.47
CA ILE A 155 11.27 3.03 -2.64
C ILE A 155 12.07 4.15 -1.97
N ARG A 156 11.71 5.41 -2.22
CA ARG A 156 12.41 6.57 -1.66
C ARG A 156 12.32 6.63 -0.14
N LEU A 157 11.11 6.51 0.42
CA LEU A 157 10.91 6.61 1.86
C LEU A 157 11.54 5.44 2.62
N SER A 158 11.74 4.28 2.00
CA SER A 158 12.42 3.15 2.66
C SER A 158 13.96 3.21 2.57
N ARG A 159 14.56 4.14 1.83
CA ARG A 159 16.02 4.15 1.61
C ARG A 159 16.85 4.52 2.85
N TYR A 160 16.27 5.19 3.84
CA TYR A 160 16.99 5.54 5.08
C TYR A 160 17.25 4.32 5.96
N LEU A 161 16.53 3.22 5.74
CA LEU A 161 16.65 2.00 6.55
C LEU A 161 18.06 1.43 6.47
N GLU A 162 18.58 1.01 7.64
CA GLU A 162 19.81 0.23 7.73
C GLU A 162 19.72 -1.06 6.89
N LYS A 163 20.87 -1.58 6.49
CA LYS A 163 20.95 -2.72 5.55
C LYS A 163 20.08 -3.91 6.01
N GLY A 164 20.15 -4.30 7.28
CA GLY A 164 19.37 -5.42 7.80
C GLY A 164 17.85 -5.26 7.64
N LEU A 165 17.30 -4.07 7.93
CA LEU A 165 15.86 -3.82 7.76
C LEU A 165 15.49 -3.66 6.28
N ARG A 166 16.36 -3.06 5.48
CA ARG A 166 16.16 -2.91 4.04
C ARG A 166 16.13 -4.26 3.33
N ASP A 167 16.94 -5.23 3.75
CA ASP A 167 16.94 -6.60 3.22
C ASP A 167 15.60 -7.33 3.47
N ILE A 168 14.81 -6.89 4.46
CA ILE A 168 13.43 -7.38 4.71
C ILE A 168 12.40 -6.65 3.84
N VAL A 169 12.53 -5.34 3.70
CA VAL A 169 11.55 -4.47 3.02
C VAL A 169 11.66 -4.57 1.50
N ASP A 170 12.88 -4.64 0.94
CA ASP A 170 13.13 -4.62 -0.50
C ASP A 170 12.48 -5.80 -1.25
N PRO A 171 12.58 -7.06 -0.77
CA PRO A 171 11.88 -8.18 -1.39
C PRO A 171 10.36 -8.05 -1.34
N VAL A 172 9.81 -7.36 -0.33
CA VAL A 172 8.36 -7.12 -0.24
C VAL A 172 7.93 -6.05 -1.25
N ILE A 173 8.71 -4.97 -1.40
CA ILE A 173 8.48 -3.95 -2.44
C ILE A 173 8.57 -4.58 -3.82
N GLN A 174 9.59 -5.39 -4.08
CA GLN A 174 9.80 -6.04 -5.38
C GLN A 174 8.63 -6.96 -5.75
N ARG A 175 8.22 -7.86 -4.84
CA ARG A 175 7.11 -8.80 -5.08
C ARG A 175 5.76 -8.13 -5.26
N ASN A 176 5.58 -6.90 -4.76
CA ASN A 176 4.34 -6.13 -4.88
C ASN A 176 4.48 -4.92 -5.83
N GLY A 177 5.60 -4.84 -6.56
CA GLY A 177 6.00 -3.71 -7.39
C GLY A 177 5.30 -3.64 -8.75
N PHE A 178 4.09 -4.19 -8.89
CA PHE A 178 3.40 -4.29 -10.19
C PHE A 178 3.15 -2.93 -10.85
N PHE A 179 2.98 -1.88 -10.06
CA PHE A 179 2.86 -0.51 -10.58
C PHE A 179 4.16 0.06 -11.18
N GLY A 180 5.26 -0.68 -11.09
CA GLY A 180 6.53 -0.40 -11.76
C GLY A 180 6.63 -1.00 -13.17
N HIS A 181 5.64 -1.75 -13.64
CA HIS A 181 5.62 -2.22 -15.02
C HIS A 181 5.47 -1.05 -16.01
N HIS A 182 6.05 -1.23 -17.19
CA HIS A 182 6.06 -0.25 -18.28
C HIS A 182 4.68 0.37 -18.60
N GLU A 183 3.62 -0.43 -18.66
CA GLU A 183 2.23 0.02 -18.86
C GLU A 183 1.77 1.00 -17.76
N ASN A 184 2.02 0.67 -16.50
CA ASN A 184 1.66 1.50 -15.35
C ASN A 184 2.50 2.79 -15.29
N ILE A 185 3.78 2.71 -15.66
CA ILE A 185 4.65 3.89 -15.78
C ILE A 185 4.14 4.81 -16.88
N ILE A 186 3.84 4.27 -18.07
CA ILE A 186 3.32 5.04 -19.19
C ILE A 186 1.97 5.68 -18.83
N LEU A 187 1.08 4.93 -18.15
CA LEU A 187 -0.20 5.44 -17.64
C LEU A 187 0.02 6.63 -16.70
N SER A 188 0.97 6.53 -15.77
CA SER A 188 1.34 7.67 -14.91
C SER A 188 1.93 8.85 -15.68
N MET A 189 2.65 8.61 -16.77
CA MET A 189 3.26 9.68 -17.60
C MET A 189 2.23 10.45 -18.42
N ILE A 190 1.31 9.74 -19.09
CA ILE A 190 0.28 10.37 -19.94
C ILE A 190 -0.78 11.10 -19.12
N SER A 191 -0.96 10.75 -17.85
CA SER A 191 -1.82 11.47 -16.91
C SER A 191 -1.06 12.46 -16.02
N ASP A 192 0.23 12.70 -16.23
CA ASP A 192 0.99 13.67 -15.41
C ASP A 192 0.59 15.10 -15.74
N GLU A 193 0.56 16.01 -14.76
CA GLU A 193 0.19 17.41 -15.00
C GLU A 193 1.20 18.15 -15.90
N ARG A 194 2.46 17.69 -15.93
CA ARG A 194 3.51 18.33 -16.74
C ARG A 194 3.44 17.86 -18.19
N LYS A 195 3.14 18.80 -19.09
CA LYS A 195 3.02 18.58 -20.55
C LYS A 195 4.21 17.82 -21.15
N HIS A 196 5.44 18.06 -20.72
CA HIS A 196 6.62 17.37 -21.27
C HIS A 196 6.62 15.86 -20.95
N ARG A 197 6.13 15.45 -19.77
CA ARG A 197 6.01 14.03 -19.38
C ARG A 197 4.89 13.34 -20.15
N GLN A 198 3.76 14.02 -20.32
CA GLN A 198 2.65 13.53 -21.15
C GLN A 198 3.12 13.28 -22.59
N LYS A 199 3.79 14.27 -23.22
CA LYS A 199 4.35 14.15 -24.56
C LYS A 199 5.35 13.00 -24.67
N LEU A 200 6.18 12.79 -23.64
CA LEU A 200 7.10 11.65 -23.61
C LEU A 200 6.34 10.32 -23.54
N GLY A 201 5.33 10.19 -22.67
CA GLY A 201 4.49 8.98 -22.57
C GLY A 201 3.80 8.66 -23.90
N LEU A 202 3.20 9.66 -24.54
CA LEU A 202 2.57 9.52 -25.85
C LEU A 202 3.57 9.07 -26.93
N ARG A 203 4.76 9.68 -26.98
CA ARG A 203 5.82 9.26 -27.92
C ARG A 203 6.25 7.80 -27.71
N ARG A 204 6.34 7.34 -26.45
CA ARG A 204 6.66 5.94 -26.14
C ARG A 204 5.58 4.99 -26.64
N ILE A 205 4.31 5.34 -26.49
CA ILE A 205 3.18 4.57 -27.03
C ILE A 205 3.23 4.52 -28.56
N LEU A 206 3.38 5.67 -29.22
CA LEU A 206 3.41 5.74 -30.69
C LEU A 206 4.58 4.93 -31.26
N LYS A 207 5.76 4.99 -30.63
CA LYS A 207 6.91 4.17 -31.02
C LYS A 207 6.65 2.67 -30.81
N ALA A 208 6.01 2.28 -29.70
CA ALA A 208 5.66 0.88 -29.49
C ALA A 208 4.67 0.37 -30.56
N LYS A 209 3.71 1.21 -30.97
CA LYS A 209 2.74 0.89 -32.02
C LYS A 209 3.37 0.77 -33.41
N SER A 210 4.37 1.60 -33.75
CA SER A 210 5.01 1.54 -35.06
C SER A 210 5.84 0.28 -35.28
N VAL A 211 6.21 -0.42 -34.20
CA VAL A 211 6.96 -1.69 -34.23
C VAL A 211 6.03 -2.90 -34.38
N LEU A 212 4.74 -2.76 -34.09
CA LEU A 212 3.76 -3.85 -34.18
C LEU A 212 3.08 -3.87 -35.56
N PRO A 213 2.97 -5.02 -36.24
CA PRO A 213 2.21 -5.11 -37.49
C PRO A 213 0.75 -4.72 -37.25
N ARG A 214 0.24 -3.75 -38.02
CA ARG A 214 -1.14 -3.26 -37.93
C ARG A 214 -2.12 -4.41 -38.20
N LYS A 215 -2.73 -4.98 -37.16
CA LYS A 215 -3.87 -5.90 -37.31
C LYS A 215 -5.22 -5.36 -36.84
N THR A 216 -5.32 -4.13 -36.30
CA THR A 216 -6.61 -3.59 -35.88
C THR A 216 -6.74 -2.09 -36.15
N LYS A 217 -7.72 -1.73 -36.98
CA LYS A 217 -8.26 -0.37 -37.11
C LYS A 217 -9.07 -0.08 -35.83
N ASN A 218 -8.46 0.58 -34.86
CA ASN A 218 -9.20 1.20 -33.75
C ASN A 218 -9.04 2.72 -33.88
N ASP A 219 -10.16 3.38 -34.22
CA ASP A 219 -10.26 4.82 -34.54
C ASP A 219 -10.11 5.77 -33.35
N PHE A 220 -9.84 5.26 -32.15
CA PHE A 220 -9.76 6.07 -30.92
C PHE A 220 -8.60 7.08 -30.89
N ILE A 221 -7.60 7.00 -31.79
CA ILE A 221 -6.39 7.84 -31.74
C ILE A 221 -5.97 8.34 -33.13
N ASN A 222 -6.91 8.55 -34.06
CA ASN A 222 -6.58 9.04 -35.41
C ASN A 222 -6.78 10.55 -35.62
N ASN A 223 -7.07 11.34 -34.56
CA ASN A 223 -7.21 12.79 -34.70
C ASN A 223 -6.14 13.59 -33.92
N PRO A 224 -5.02 13.98 -34.55
CA PRO A 224 -3.96 14.76 -33.91
C PRO A 224 -4.33 16.23 -33.66
N LYS A 225 -5.54 16.67 -34.08
CA LYS A 225 -5.99 18.07 -33.95
C LYS A 225 -6.85 18.35 -32.71
N SER A 226 -7.14 17.35 -31.88
CA SER A 226 -7.94 17.58 -30.68
C SER A 226 -7.04 17.57 -29.44
N SER A 227 -7.02 18.68 -28.71
CA SER A 227 -6.42 18.83 -27.38
C SER A 227 -7.19 18.03 -26.31
N HIS A 228 -7.75 16.87 -26.69
CA HIS A 228 -8.52 16.04 -25.78
C HIS A 228 -7.55 15.42 -24.79
N ARG A 229 -7.59 15.91 -23.54
CA ARG A 229 -7.10 15.17 -22.39
C ARG A 229 -7.65 13.75 -22.52
N ILE A 230 -6.77 12.76 -22.68
CA ILE A 230 -7.19 11.37 -22.66
C ILE A 230 -7.80 11.14 -21.28
N ASN A 231 -9.13 11.01 -21.23
CA ASN A 231 -9.85 10.83 -20.00
C ASN A 231 -9.82 9.34 -19.67
N PHE A 232 -8.87 8.94 -18.82
CA PHE A 232 -8.81 7.58 -18.31
C PHE A 232 -9.85 7.42 -17.20
N GLU A 233 -10.56 6.31 -17.25
CA GLU A 233 -11.43 5.92 -16.16
C GLU A 233 -10.59 5.78 -14.86
N LYS A 234 -11.10 6.41 -13.80
CA LYS A 234 -10.38 6.59 -12.53
C LYS A 234 -10.46 5.34 -11.67
N TYR A 235 -9.89 4.24 -12.15
CA TYR A 235 -9.87 2.99 -11.38
C TYR A 235 -9.02 3.13 -10.12
N PRO A 236 -9.48 2.63 -8.96
CA PRO A 236 -8.69 2.68 -7.73
C PRO A 236 -7.45 1.77 -7.83
N CYS A 237 -6.32 2.22 -7.30
CA CYS A 237 -5.05 1.48 -7.25
C CYS A 237 -4.88 0.66 -5.96
N HIS A 238 -5.84 0.74 -5.05
CA HIS A 238 -5.71 0.23 -3.69
C HIS A 238 -6.75 -0.80 -3.26
N THR A 239 -7.72 -1.10 -4.13
CA THR A 239 -8.66 -2.20 -3.88
C THR A 239 -7.97 -3.53 -4.13
N GLN A 240 -8.35 -4.57 -3.37
CA GLN A 240 -7.84 -5.92 -3.61
C GLN A 240 -8.19 -6.42 -5.02
N CYS A 241 -9.36 -6.05 -5.54
CA CYS A 241 -9.75 -6.38 -6.91
C CYS A 241 -8.77 -5.77 -7.93
N ALA A 242 -8.43 -4.49 -7.80
CA ALA A 242 -7.47 -3.85 -8.69
C ALA A 242 -6.08 -4.49 -8.61
N GLU A 243 -5.59 -4.78 -7.40
CA GLU A 243 -4.32 -5.48 -7.22
C GLU A 243 -4.33 -6.88 -7.86
N ARG A 244 -5.40 -7.66 -7.68
CA ARG A 244 -5.56 -8.99 -8.29
C ARG A 244 -5.63 -8.92 -9.82
N CYS A 245 -6.32 -7.92 -10.37
CA CYS A 245 -6.39 -7.69 -11.82
C CYS A 245 -5.03 -7.34 -12.39
N VAL A 246 -4.32 -6.38 -11.79
CA VAL A 246 -2.97 -6.00 -12.22
C VAL A 246 -2.01 -7.19 -12.15
N LYS A 247 -2.09 -7.99 -11.08
CA LYS A 247 -1.29 -9.22 -10.94
C LYS A 247 -1.60 -10.23 -12.05
N LEU A 248 -2.88 -10.47 -12.35
CA LEU A 248 -3.28 -11.40 -13.41
C LEU A 248 -2.82 -10.96 -14.81
N VAL A 249 -2.96 -9.67 -15.13
CA VAL A 249 -2.47 -9.09 -16.40
C VAL A 249 -0.95 -9.19 -16.51
N THR A 250 -0.25 -9.01 -15.38
CA THR A 250 1.21 -9.17 -15.31
C THR A 250 1.62 -10.63 -15.52
N GLU A 251 0.97 -11.57 -14.83
CA GLU A 251 1.19 -13.02 -15.01
C GLU A 251 1.00 -13.41 -16.48
N ALA A 252 -0.08 -12.95 -17.12
CA ALA A 252 -0.33 -13.19 -18.53
C ALA A 252 0.78 -12.62 -19.43
N SER A 253 1.23 -11.39 -19.15
CA SER A 253 2.28 -10.74 -19.94
C SER A 253 3.64 -11.41 -19.83
N ALA A 254 3.93 -12.07 -18.71
CA ALA A 254 5.13 -12.86 -18.50
C ALA A 254 5.02 -14.28 -19.10
N ALA A 255 3.82 -14.85 -19.11
CA ALA A 255 3.60 -16.22 -19.58
C ALA A 255 3.44 -16.32 -21.11
N VAL A 256 2.82 -15.33 -21.74
CA VAL A 256 2.46 -15.41 -23.17
C VAL A 256 2.68 -14.10 -23.92
N CYS A 257 2.99 -14.22 -25.21
CA CYS A 257 3.16 -13.09 -26.13
C CYS A 257 1.93 -12.95 -27.03
N GLY A 258 1.59 -11.71 -27.37
CA GLY A 258 0.45 -11.37 -28.23
C GLY A 258 -0.84 -11.07 -27.45
N PRO A 259 -1.67 -10.14 -27.95
CA PRO A 259 -2.89 -9.70 -27.26
C PRO A 259 -3.89 -10.85 -27.08
N ASP A 260 -4.12 -11.65 -28.12
CA ASP A 260 -5.10 -12.76 -28.09
C ASP A 260 -4.68 -13.85 -27.09
N SER A 261 -3.38 -14.20 -27.07
CA SER A 261 -2.84 -15.16 -26.11
C SER A 261 -2.99 -14.67 -24.67
N ARG A 262 -2.68 -13.39 -24.40
CA ARG A 262 -2.81 -12.79 -23.06
C ARG A 262 -4.26 -12.76 -22.62
N ASP A 263 -5.16 -12.36 -23.51
CA ASP A 263 -6.60 -12.31 -23.27
C ASP A 263 -7.17 -13.72 -23.00
N GLY A 264 -6.75 -14.71 -23.79
CA GLY A 264 -7.04 -16.13 -23.54
C GLY A 264 -6.54 -16.62 -22.17
N PHE A 265 -5.28 -16.31 -21.82
CA PHE A 265 -4.72 -16.64 -20.50
C PHE A 265 -5.53 -16.02 -19.35
N ILE A 266 -5.89 -14.75 -19.49
CA ILE A 266 -6.69 -14.02 -18.49
C ILE A 266 -8.08 -14.65 -18.35
N ARG A 267 -8.78 -14.92 -19.45
CA ARG A 267 -10.11 -15.55 -19.45
C ARG A 267 -10.09 -16.94 -18.83
N VAL A 268 -9.19 -17.81 -19.27
CA VAL A 268 -9.06 -19.18 -18.73
C VAL A 268 -8.81 -19.16 -17.23
N ARG A 269 -7.95 -18.26 -16.75
CA ARG A 269 -7.63 -18.15 -15.33
C ARG A 269 -8.77 -17.51 -14.53
N ALA A 270 -9.55 -16.61 -15.13
CA ALA A 270 -10.76 -16.06 -14.53
C ALA A 270 -11.86 -17.13 -14.39
N ASP A 271 -12.08 -17.95 -15.42
CA ASP A 271 -13.07 -19.03 -15.40
C ASP A 271 -12.66 -20.17 -14.46
N SER A 272 -11.37 -20.55 -14.44
CA SER A 272 -10.83 -21.48 -13.44
C SER A 272 -11.08 -21.01 -12.01
N ARG A 273 -10.98 -19.70 -11.73
CA ARG A 273 -11.28 -19.14 -10.39
C ARG A 273 -12.76 -19.19 -10.05
N LYS A 274 -13.68 -19.07 -11.03
CA LYS A 274 -15.13 -19.24 -10.80
C LYS A 274 -15.47 -20.68 -10.43
N ASN A 275 -14.73 -21.64 -10.99
CA ASN A 275 -14.90 -23.07 -10.70
C ASN A 275 -14.25 -23.50 -9.38
N MET A 276 -13.44 -22.64 -8.76
CA MET A 276 -12.79 -22.95 -7.49
C MET A 276 -13.82 -22.83 -6.34
N PRO A 277 -13.93 -23.82 -5.45
CA PRO A 277 -14.88 -23.74 -4.35
C PRO A 277 -14.58 -22.52 -3.47
N CYS A 278 -15.60 -21.72 -3.20
CA CYS A 278 -15.52 -20.63 -2.25
C CYS A 278 -15.66 -21.19 -0.84
N PHE A 279 -14.60 -21.12 -0.05
CA PHE A 279 -14.63 -21.46 1.37
C PHE A 279 -14.71 -20.16 2.20
N ASN A 280 -15.79 -20.00 2.95
CA ASN A 280 -16.00 -18.86 3.86
C ASN A 280 -15.26 -19.05 5.18
N THR A 281 -15.03 -20.31 5.57
CA THR A 281 -14.33 -20.65 6.81
C THR A 281 -13.22 -21.68 6.57
N LYS A 282 -12.16 -21.63 7.38
CA LYS A 282 -11.08 -22.63 7.33
C LYS A 282 -11.58 -24.05 7.62
N SER A 283 -12.67 -24.20 8.38
CA SER A 283 -13.32 -25.48 8.66
C SER A 283 -13.90 -26.13 7.40
N GLU A 284 -14.35 -25.34 6.42
CA GLU A 284 -14.86 -25.86 5.15
C GLU A 284 -13.74 -26.41 4.25
N PHE A 285 -12.48 -26.08 4.54
CA PHE A 285 -11.32 -26.56 3.79
C PHE A 285 -10.87 -27.96 4.23
N VAL A 286 -11.34 -28.46 5.38
CA VAL A 286 -10.98 -29.80 5.85
C VAL A 286 -11.74 -30.82 5.00
N ILE A 287 -11.06 -31.36 4.00
CA ILE A 287 -11.49 -32.56 3.29
C ILE A 287 -11.68 -33.64 4.36
N LYS A 288 -12.93 -34.00 4.66
CA LYS A 288 -13.23 -35.22 5.41
C LYS A 288 -12.63 -36.36 4.59
N LYS A 289 -11.52 -36.93 5.10
CA LYS A 289 -10.98 -38.20 4.62
C LYS A 289 -11.98 -39.31 4.88
#